data_AF-A0A915PE71-F1
#
_entry.id   AF-A0A915PE71-F1
#
_cell.length_a   1.000
_cell.length_b   1.000
_cell.length_c   1.000
_cell.angle_alpha   90.00
_cell.angle_beta   90.00
_cell.angle_gamma   90.00
#
_symmetry.space_group_name_H-M   'P 1'
#
loop_
_entity.id
_entity.type
_entity.pdbx_description
1 polymer ?
#
loop_
_entity_poly.entity_id
_entity_poly.type
_entity_poly.pdbx_seq_one_letter_code
_entity_poly.pdbx_strand_id
1 'polypeptide(L)'
;MLILCLEGDNETLFSFYGRILKFLREISARGAELITTRDMIIRKWEPIFISKKYAKLSGRLITLEIAWNREQIEECIRTISDKMEIVDDRDFEQHRANLYRFAQMQNDTC
;
A
#
# COMPACT_ATOMS: atom_id res chain seq x y z
N MET A 1 -5.08 -6.75 7.10
CA MET A 1 -4.64 -5.36 7.24
C MET A 1 -4.17 -4.82 5.89
N LEU A 2 -4.37 -3.53 5.62
CA LEU A 2 -4.01 -2.89 4.35
C LEU A 2 -2.87 -1.90 4.57
N ILE A 3 -1.83 -1.99 3.74
CA ILE A 3 -0.68 -1.08 3.74
C ILE A 3 -0.62 -0.37 2.40
N LEU A 4 -0.38 0.94 2.44
CA LEU A 4 -0.17 1.80 1.29
C LEU A 4 1.33 2.10 1.15
N CYS A 5 1.92 1.76 0.01
CA CYS A 5 3.30 2.04 -0.32
C CYS A 5 3.35 3.04 -1.48
N LEU A 6 3.67 4.31 -1.20
CA LEU A 6 3.73 5.35 -2.22
C LEU A 6 5.13 5.57 -2.74
N GLU A 7 5.30 5.65 -4.05
CA GLU A 7 6.54 6.14 -4.67
C GLU A 7 6.90 7.51 -4.11
N GLY A 8 8.15 7.65 -3.64
CA GLY A 8 8.65 8.91 -3.10
C GLY A 8 9.01 9.91 -4.20
N ASP A 9 9.08 11.19 -3.82
CA ASP A 9 9.58 12.24 -4.72
C ASP A 9 11.00 11.89 -5.20
N ASN A 10 11.20 11.85 -6.53
CA ASN A 10 12.44 11.47 -7.20
C ASN A 10 12.95 10.04 -6.89
N GLU A 11 12.11 9.16 -6.34
CA GLU A 11 12.45 7.75 -6.16
C GLU A 11 12.48 7.05 -7.52
N THR A 12 13.51 6.24 -7.79
CA THR A 12 13.52 5.41 -9.00
C THR A 12 12.58 4.22 -8.81
N LEU A 13 11.94 3.74 -9.89
CA LEU A 13 11.11 2.53 -9.82
C LEU A 13 11.86 1.34 -9.23
N PHE A 14 13.16 1.18 -9.55
CA PHE A 14 13.98 0.12 -8.97
C PHE A 14 14.11 0.24 -7.44
N SER A 15 14.35 1.45 -6.93
CA SER A 15 14.38 1.72 -5.48
C SER A 15 13.02 1.45 -4.84
N PHE A 16 11.95 1.93 -5.49
CA PHE A 16 10.57 1.78 -5.02
C PHE A 16 10.15 0.32 -4.85
N TYR A 17 10.31 -0.49 -5.89
CA TYR A 17 10.03 -1.93 -5.79
C TYR A 17 11.03 -2.65 -4.88
N GLY A 18 12.29 -2.22 -4.87
CA GLY A 18 13.33 -2.79 -4.02
C GLY A 18 13.00 -2.73 -2.53
N ARG A 19 12.52 -1.59 -2.03
CA ARG A 19 12.11 -1.47 -0.62
C ARG A 19 10.85 -2.27 -0.29
N ILE A 20 9.90 -2.37 -1.21
CA ILE A 20 8.69 -3.17 -1.02
C ILE A 20 9.05 -4.65 -0.94
N LEU A 21 9.92 -5.13 -1.83
CA LEU A 21 10.42 -6.51 -1.78
C LEU A 21 11.20 -6.80 -0.51
N LYS A 22 12.03 -5.85 -0.03
CA LYS A 22 12.74 -5.98 1.25
C LYS A 22 11.76 -6.12 2.42
N PHE A 23 10.72 -5.29 2.44
CA PHE A 23 9.65 -5.37 3.44
C PHE A 23 8.91 -6.71 3.39
N LEU A 24 8.46 -7.14 2.20
CA LEU A 24 7.76 -8.41 2.01
C LEU A 24 8.59 -9.62 2.47
N ARG A 25 9.90 -9.62 2.20
CA ARG A 25 10.81 -10.66 2.68
C ARG A 25 10.91 -10.70 4.21
N GLU A 26 11.02 -9.54 4.84
CA GLU A 26 11.11 -9.46 6.31
C GLU A 26 9.84 -9.99 6.97
N ILE A 27 8.67 -9.49 6.57
CA ILE A 27 7.41 -9.91 7.18
C ILE A 27 7.14 -11.40 6.93
N SER A 28 7.48 -11.90 5.73
CA SER A 28 7.34 -13.32 5.39
C SER A 28 8.23 -14.21 6.25
N ALA A 29 9.48 -13.78 6.50
CA ALA A 29 10.39 -14.50 7.39
C ALA A 29 9.90 -14.56 8.84
N ARG A 30 9.04 -13.62 9.25
CA ARG A 30 8.40 -13.55 10.57
C ARG A 30 7.03 -14.22 10.62
N GLY A 31 6.60 -14.88 9.54
CA GLY A 31 5.35 -15.65 9.47
C GLY A 31 4.13 -14.87 9.01
N ALA A 32 4.28 -13.66 8.47
CA ALA A 32 3.19 -12.91 7.86
C ALA A 32 2.79 -13.50 6.51
N GLU A 33 1.49 -13.49 6.22
CA GLU A 33 0.97 -13.92 4.92
C GLU A 33 0.51 -12.72 4.08
N LEU A 34 1.03 -12.64 2.85
CA LEU A 34 0.60 -11.67 1.85
C LEU A 34 -0.63 -12.23 1.11
N ILE A 35 -1.79 -11.58 1.30
CA ILE A 35 -3.06 -11.97 0.67
C ILE A 35 -3.10 -11.49 -0.78
N THR A 36 -2.80 -10.21 -1.00
CA THR A 36 -2.80 -9.62 -2.35
C THR A 36 -1.89 -8.41 -2.45
N THR A 37 -1.52 -8.08 -3.68
CA THR A 37 -0.93 -6.79 -4.04
C THR A 37 -1.70 -6.15 -5.19
N ARG A 38 -1.68 -4.82 -5.27
CA ARG A 38 -2.15 -4.07 -6.44
C ARG A 38 -1.16 -2.95 -6.71
N ASP A 39 -0.80 -2.77 -7.97
CA ASP A 39 -0.01 -1.64 -8.46
C ASP A 39 -0.94 -0.73 -9.26
N MET A 40 -0.98 0.54 -8.91
CA MET A 40 -1.86 1.52 -9.53
C MET A 40 -1.21 2.89 -9.58
N ILE A 41 -1.64 3.71 -10.55
CA ILE A 41 -1.24 5.11 -10.64
C ILE A 41 -2.41 5.97 -10.14
N ILE A 42 -2.20 6.76 -9.11
CA ILE A 42 -3.23 7.61 -8.49
C ILE A 42 -2.94 9.10 -8.74
N ARG A 43 -4.01 9.90 -8.85
CA ARG A 43 -3.89 11.37 -8.92
C ARG A 43 -4.28 12.01 -7.60
N LYS A 44 -3.86 13.27 -7.40
CA LYS A 44 -4.35 14.04 -6.25
C LYS A 44 -5.86 14.15 -6.32
N TRP A 45 -6.51 13.98 -5.18
CA TRP A 45 -7.97 14.01 -5.00
C TRP A 45 -8.70 12.89 -5.74
N GLU A 46 -8.03 11.76 -5.96
CA GLU A 46 -8.69 10.57 -6.49
C GLU A 46 -9.83 10.14 -5.54
N PRO A 47 -11.08 10.03 -6.03
CA PRO A 47 -12.25 9.78 -5.19
C PRO A 47 -12.29 8.39 -4.55
N ILE A 48 -11.26 7.57 -4.77
CA ILE A 48 -11.06 6.27 -4.14
C ILE A 48 -10.74 6.38 -2.64
N PHE A 49 -10.17 7.52 -2.23
CA PHE A 49 -9.81 7.79 -0.85
C PHE A 49 -10.86 8.65 -0.16
N ILE A 50 -11.62 8.05 0.76
CA ILE A 50 -12.60 8.75 1.59
C ILE A 50 -11.90 9.66 2.60
N SER A 51 -10.81 9.18 3.20
CA SER A 51 -10.01 10.00 4.10
C SER A 51 -9.29 11.12 3.36
N LYS A 52 -9.49 12.35 3.84
CA LYS A 52 -8.74 13.54 3.38
C LYS A 52 -7.23 13.38 3.51
N LYS A 53 -6.76 12.48 4.39
CA LYS A 53 -5.34 12.13 4.52
C LYS A 53 -4.84 11.52 3.22
N TYR A 54 -5.50 10.46 2.76
CA TYR A 54 -5.08 9.70 1.59
C TYR A 54 -5.47 10.38 0.26
N ALA A 55 -6.49 11.25 0.27
CA ALA A 55 -6.88 12.01 -0.93
C ALA A 55 -5.78 12.95 -1.48
N LYS A 56 -4.76 13.29 -0.69
CA LYS A 56 -3.64 14.14 -1.15
C LYS A 56 -2.54 13.36 -1.86
N LEU A 57 -2.59 12.03 -1.80
CA LEU A 57 -1.61 11.13 -2.37
C LEU A 57 -1.70 11.17 -3.90
N SER A 58 -0.55 11.01 -4.57
CA SER A 58 -0.47 10.98 -6.03
C SER A 58 0.81 10.27 -6.46
N GLY A 59 0.83 9.76 -7.69
CA GLY A 59 1.96 8.99 -8.23
C GLY A 59 1.65 7.51 -8.20
N ARG A 60 2.70 6.68 -8.20
CA ARG A 60 2.54 5.23 -8.14
C ARG A 60 2.29 4.76 -6.71
N LEU A 61 1.28 3.93 -6.55
CA LEU A 61 0.88 3.34 -5.29
C LEU A 61 0.84 1.82 -5.42
N ILE A 62 1.50 1.14 -4.50
CA ILE A 62 1.29 -0.28 -4.28
C ILE A 62 0.52 -0.49 -2.99
N THR A 63 -0.58 -1.24 -3.07
CA THR A 63 -1.33 -1.65 -1.89
C THR A 63 -0.97 -3.09 -1.54
N LEU A 64 -0.68 -3.36 -0.27
CA LEU A 64 -0.40 -4.69 0.24
C LEU A 64 -1.49 -5.09 1.24
N GLU A 65 -2.17 -6.21 1.00
CA GLU A 65 -3.09 -6.79 1.98
C GLU A 65 -2.38 -7.96 2.67
N ILE A 66 -2.21 -7.85 3.99
CA ILE A 66 -1.42 -8.78 4.78
C ILE A 66 -2.27 -9.31 5.95
N ALA A 67 -2.21 -10.62 6.17
CA ALA A 67 -2.74 -11.29 7.35
C ALA A 67 -1.63 -11.43 8.40
N TRP A 68 -1.60 -10.48 9.35
CA TRP A 68 -0.66 -10.50 10.46
C TRP A 68 -1.06 -9.53 11.58
N ASN A 69 -0.29 -9.50 12.68
CA ASN A 69 -0.51 -8.57 13.79
C ASN A 69 -0.04 -7.14 13.42
N ARG A 70 -0.87 -6.14 13.71
CA ARG A 70 -0.58 -4.71 13.49
C ARG A 70 0.70 -4.26 14.19
N GLU A 71 0.92 -4.63 15.45
CA GLU A 71 2.09 -4.18 16.23
C GLU A 71 3.41 -4.61 15.57
N GLN A 72 3.47 -5.85 15.09
CA GLN A 72 4.65 -6.41 14.43
C GLN A 72 4.91 -5.76 13.08
N ILE A 73 3.85 -5.38 12.36
CA ILE A 73 4.00 -4.65 11.09
C ILE A 73 4.43 -3.21 11.33
N GLU A 74 3.87 -2.52 12.33
CA GLU A 74 4.30 -1.17 12.68
C GLU A 74 5.78 -1.14 13.05
N GLU A 75 6.25 -2.14 13.80
CA GLU A 75 7.68 -2.33 14.09
C GLU A 75 8.49 -2.50 12.79
N CYS A 76 8.08 -3.42 11.90
CA CYS A 76 8.79 -3.67 10.64
C CYS A 76 8.83 -2.43 9.73
N ILE A 77 7.72 -1.68 9.63
CA ILE A 77 7.65 -0.44 8.87
C ILE A 77 8.64 0.58 9.43
N ARG A 78 8.65 0.79 10.75
CA ARG A 78 9.59 1.71 11.40
C ARG A 78 11.06 1.35 11.15
N THR A 79 11.38 0.06 11.04
CA THR A 79 12.74 -0.40 10.76
C THR A 79 13.12 -0.30 9.28
N ILE A 80 12.17 -0.51 8.36
CA ILE A 80 12.47 -0.70 6.93
C ILE A 80 12.19 0.54 6.10
N SER A 81 11.09 1.25 6.34
CA SER A 81 10.67 2.36 5.50
C SER A 81 9.67 3.28 6.20
N ASP A 82 10.01 4.56 6.31
CA ASP A 82 9.15 5.65 6.77
C ASP A 82 7.99 5.97 5.80
N LYS A 83 8.02 5.42 4.58
CA LYS A 83 7.08 5.74 3.47
C LYS A 83 6.00 4.70 3.24
N MET A 84 5.71 3.86 4.24
CA MET A 84 4.59 2.92 4.21
C MET A 84 3.57 3.33 5.26
N GLU A 85 2.31 3.41 4.87
CA GLU A 85 1.21 3.76 5.77
C GLU A 85 0.28 2.58 5.98
N ILE A 86 -0.07 2.28 7.23
CA ILE A 86 -1.11 1.32 7.56
C ILE A 86 -2.45 2.03 7.52
N VAL A 87 -3.42 1.45 6.81
CA VAL A 87 -4.81 1.93 6.81
C VAL A 87 -5.48 1.52 8.12
N ASP A 88 -6.20 2.44 8.75
CA ASP A 88 -6.93 2.16 9.97
C ASP A 88 -8.07 1.16 9.74
N ASP A 89 -8.25 0.25 10.70
CA ASP A 89 -9.18 -0.88 10.56
C ASP A 89 -10.63 -0.43 10.36
N ARG A 90 -11.01 0.75 10.88
CA ARG A 90 -12.34 1.36 10.69
C ARG A 90 -12.66 1.66 9.23
N ASP A 91 -11.63 1.99 8.44
CA ASP A 91 -11.78 2.37 7.05
C ASP A 91 -11.31 1.25 6.09
N PHE A 92 -10.84 0.11 6.61
CA PHE A 92 -10.22 -0.98 5.85
C PHE A 92 -11.12 -1.52 4.75
N GLU A 93 -12.33 -2.00 5.07
CA GLU A 93 -13.20 -2.66 4.08
C GLU A 93 -13.62 -1.71 2.96
N GLN A 94 -13.95 -0.47 3.32
CA GLN A 94 -14.38 0.53 2.35
C GLN A 94 -13.22 0.97 1.44
N HIS A 95 -12.03 1.21 2.01
CA HIS A 95 -10.84 1.51 1.21
C HIS A 95 -10.46 0.34 0.31
N ARG A 96 -10.50 -0.88 0.84
CA ARG A 96 -10.22 -2.11 0.09
C ARG A 96 -11.16 -2.22 -1.11
N ALA A 97 -12.48 -2.15 -0.91
CA ALA A 97 -13.44 -2.25 -2.01
C ALA A 97 -13.21 -1.18 -3.10
N ASN A 98 -12.97 0.08 -2.70
CA ASN A 98 -12.73 1.18 -3.63
C ASN A 98 -11.42 0.98 -4.42
N LEU A 99 -10.34 0.61 -3.74
CA LEU A 99 -9.02 0.38 -4.36
C LEU A 99 -9.05 -0.81 -5.31
N TYR A 100 -9.75 -1.89 -4.96
CA TYR A 100 -9.91 -3.05 -5.83
C TYR A 100 -10.63 -2.70 -7.13
N ARG A 101 -11.76 -1.98 -7.04
CA ARG A 101 -12.51 -1.54 -8.22
C ARG A 101 -11.66 -0.62 -9.11
N PHE A 102 -10.96 0.32 -8.50
CA PHE A 102 -10.09 1.24 -9.24
C PHE A 102 -8.95 0.53 -9.95
N ALA A 103 -8.25 -0.38 -9.27
CA ALA A 103 -7.18 -1.18 -9.88
C ALA A 103 -7.70 -2.03 -11.04
N GLN A 104 -8.90 -2.60 -10.90
CA GLN A 104 -9.53 -3.37 -11.97
C GLN A 104 -9.84 -2.50 -13.20
N MET A 105 -10.41 -1.31 -13.00
CA MET A 105 -10.66 -0.37 -14.11
C MET A 105 -9.38 -0.01 -14.86
N GLN A 106 -8.26 0.22 -14.16
CA GLN A 106 -6.99 0.53 -14.84
C GLN A 106 -6.47 -0.64 -15.68
N ASN A 107 -6.60 -1.87 -15.17
CA ASN A 107 -6.22 -3.07 -15.91
C ASN A 107 -7.11 -3.32 -17.13
N ASP A 108 -8.42 -3.07 -17.01
CA ASP A 108 -9.38 -3.27 -18.10
C ASP A 108 -9.26 -2.20 -19.22
N THR A 109 -8.59 -1.09 -18.94
CA THR A 109 -8.37 0.01 -19.90
C THR A 109 -7.04 -0.13 -20.65
N CYS A 110 -6.19 -1.10 -20.29
CA CYS A 110 -4.91 -1.38 -20.96
C CYS A 110 -5.03 -2.49 -22.01
#